data_AF-A0A1G9I9A0-F1
#
_entry.id   AF-A0A1G9I9A0-F1
#
_cell.length_a   1.000
_cell.length_b   1.000
_cell.length_c   1.000
_cell.angle_alpha   90.00
_cell.angle_beta   90.00
_cell.angle_gamma   90.00
#
_symmetry.space_group_name_H-M   'P 1'
#
loop_
_entity.id
_entity.type
_entity.pdbx_description
1 polymer ?
#
loop_
_entity_poly.entity_id
_entity_poly.type
_entity_poly.pdbx_seq_one_letter_code
_entity_poly.pdbx_strand_id
1 'polypeptide(L)'
;MAHRDQRPRGDRRFGLADYQLAATLFSMFTIEHEFDATVITLVDEGPAPINEDVVINAFEECVTIEQLDPRTDEVQKVTLSPGQLRDLTAALNLPEGIYRLRSEDN
;
A
#
# COMPACT_ATOMS: atom_id res chain seq x y z
N MET A 1 -48.50 10.53 30.20
CA MET A 1 -47.83 9.52 29.34
C MET A 1 -47.43 10.20 28.05
N ALA A 2 -46.12 10.18 27.73
CA ALA A 2 -45.46 10.33 26.42
C ALA A 2 -45.90 11.48 25.46
N HIS A 3 -45.06 12.25 24.79
CA HIS A 3 -43.61 12.32 24.69
C HIS A 3 -43.29 13.66 23.99
N ARG A 4 -42.21 14.33 24.43
CA ARG A 4 -41.57 15.44 23.72
C ARG A 4 -40.95 14.96 22.40
N ASP A 5 -40.68 15.98 21.59
CA ASP A 5 -39.56 16.13 20.65
C ASP A 5 -39.74 15.62 19.21
N GLN A 6 -40.07 16.57 18.34
CA GLN A 6 -39.59 16.58 16.96
C GLN A 6 -38.86 17.91 16.73
N ARG A 7 -37.56 17.89 17.04
CA ARG A 7 -36.61 18.91 16.59
C ARG A 7 -36.30 18.73 15.10
N PRO A 8 -35.93 19.81 14.39
CA PRO A 8 -35.95 19.83 12.94
C PRO A 8 -34.55 19.87 12.31
N ARG A 9 -34.56 19.74 10.98
CA ARG A 9 -33.58 20.18 9.96
C ARG A 9 -32.31 19.34 9.81
N GLY A 10 -32.30 18.56 8.73
CA GLY A 10 -31.07 18.12 8.08
C GLY A 10 -30.34 19.33 7.49
N ASP A 11 -29.20 19.64 8.08
CA ASP A 11 -28.07 20.28 7.42
C ASP A 11 -26.84 19.44 7.77
N ARG A 12 -26.66 18.31 7.06
CA ARG A 12 -25.41 17.56 7.10
C ARG A 12 -24.56 18.02 5.93
N ARG A 13 -23.88 19.15 6.12
CA ARG A 13 -22.71 19.52 5.33
C ARG A 13 -21.63 18.48 5.64
N PHE A 14 -21.50 17.47 4.78
CA PHE A 14 -20.33 16.60 4.79
C PHE A 14 -19.11 17.47 4.55
N GLY A 15 -18.25 17.58 5.55
CA GLY A 15 -17.04 18.40 5.50
C GLY A 15 -15.94 17.66 4.76
N LEU A 16 -15.08 18.41 4.07
CA LEU A 16 -13.88 17.90 3.38
C LEU A 16 -12.94 17.07 4.29
N ALA A 17 -13.11 17.15 5.61
CA ALA A 17 -12.37 16.37 6.60
C ALA A 17 -12.80 14.88 6.68
N ASP A 18 -14.02 14.53 6.26
CA ASP A 18 -14.50 13.13 6.27
C ASP A 18 -13.91 12.31 5.10
N TYR A 19 -13.51 12.96 4.01
CA TYR A 19 -12.87 12.32 2.86
C TYR A 19 -11.46 11.81 3.18
N GLN A 20 -10.75 12.46 4.11
CA GLN A 20 -9.42 12.03 4.55
C GLN A 20 -9.47 10.68 5.29
N LEU A 21 -10.58 10.39 5.99
CA LEU A 21 -10.79 9.12 6.69
C LEU A 21 -11.17 7.99 5.72
N ALA A 22 -11.92 8.29 4.65
CA ALA A 22 -12.30 7.32 3.63
C ALA A 22 -11.12 6.93 2.72
N ALA A 23 -10.23 7.87 2.41
CA ALA A 23 -9.00 7.61 1.64
C ALA A 23 -8.04 6.63 2.32
N THR A 24 -8.18 6.41 3.63
CA THR A 24 -7.35 5.44 4.38
C THR A 24 -7.88 4.01 4.29
N LEU A 25 -9.11 3.79 3.78
CA LEU A 25 -9.78 2.48 3.74
C LEU A 25 -9.80 1.80 2.36
N PHE A 26 -9.31 2.47 1.32
CA PHE A 26 -9.20 1.92 -0.04
C PHE A 26 -7.74 1.99 -0.49
N SER A 27 -6.87 1.19 0.14
CA SER A 27 -5.63 0.81 -0.52
C SER A 27 -6.00 -0.32 -1.49
N MET A 28 -6.08 0.00 -2.78
CA MET A 28 -6.38 -0.99 -3.80
C MET A 28 -5.10 -1.69 -4.24
N PHE A 29 -5.14 -3.01 -4.24
CA PHE A 29 -4.10 -3.85 -4.80
C PHE A 29 -4.72 -5.08 -5.47
N THR A 30 -4.02 -5.63 -6.45
CA THR A 30 -4.35 -6.92 -7.07
C THR A 30 -3.25 -7.93 -6.80
N ILE A 31 -3.60 -9.21 -6.81
CA ILE A 31 -2.65 -10.32 -6.73
C ILE A 31 -3.02 -11.32 -7.82
N GLU A 32 -2.10 -11.51 -8.75
CA GLU A 32 -2.24 -12.39 -9.88
C GLU A 32 -1.14 -13.45 -9.82
N HIS A 33 -1.48 -14.69 -10.17
CA HIS A 33 -0.51 -15.78 -10.21
C HIS A 33 -0.22 -16.09 -11.66
N GLU A 34 1.01 -15.86 -12.08
CA GLU A 34 1.54 -16.29 -13.38
C GLU A 34 2.33 -17.59 -13.24
N PHE A 35 2.93 -18.06 -14.33
CA PHE A 35 3.61 -19.36 -14.37
C PHE A 35 4.83 -19.42 -13.44
N ASP A 36 5.60 -18.34 -13.36
CA ASP A 36 6.88 -18.24 -12.64
C ASP A 36 6.92 -17.15 -11.56
N ALA A 37 5.85 -16.36 -11.43
CA ALA A 37 5.76 -15.27 -10.45
C ALA A 37 4.35 -15.08 -9.88
N THR A 38 4.30 -14.56 -8.66
CA THR A 38 3.12 -13.83 -8.18
C THR A 38 3.29 -12.35 -8.51
N VAL A 39 2.37 -11.79 -9.27
CA VAL A 39 2.37 -10.38 -9.68
C VAL A 39 1.40 -9.62 -8.78
N ILE A 40 1.91 -8.60 -8.08
CA ILE A 40 1.13 -7.75 -7.19
C ILE A 40 1.18 -6.34 -7.75
N THR A 41 0.02 -5.74 -8.00
CA THR A 41 -0.07 -4.32 -8.41
C THR A 41 -0.58 -3.50 -7.24
N LEU A 42 0.16 -2.47 -6.84
CA LEU A 42 -0.23 -1.48 -5.85
C LEU A 42 -0.65 -0.21 -6.58
N VAL A 43 -1.89 0.22 -6.36
CA VAL A 43 -2.43 1.43 -6.97
C VAL A 43 -2.35 2.60 -5.99
N ASP A 44 -1.80 3.73 -6.42
CA ASP A 44 -1.79 4.96 -5.63
C ASP A 44 -3.12 5.70 -5.80
N GLU A 45 -3.99 5.62 -4.79
CA GLU A 45 -5.30 6.24 -4.80
C GLU A 45 -5.33 7.48 -3.90
N GLY A 46 -5.90 8.58 -4.40
CA GLY A 46 -6.08 9.78 -3.60
C GLY A 46 -6.26 11.06 -4.41
N PRO A 47 -6.39 12.21 -3.72
CA PRO A 47 -6.34 13.51 -4.38
C PRO A 47 -4.96 13.76 -4.97
N ALA A 48 -4.92 14.19 -6.23
CA ALA A 48 -3.70 14.47 -6.98
C ALA A 48 -2.75 15.45 -6.26
N PRO A 49 -1.42 15.34 -6.49
CA PRO A 49 -0.76 14.41 -7.42
C PRO A 49 -0.62 12.98 -6.83
N ILE A 50 -0.90 11.98 -7.66
CA ILE A 50 -0.68 10.55 -7.37
C ILE A 50 0.60 10.08 -8.06
N ASN A 51 1.21 9.02 -7.54
CA ASN A 51 2.29 8.32 -8.23
C ASN A 51 1.73 7.29 -9.22
N GLU A 52 2.58 6.82 -10.12
CA GLU A 52 2.27 5.68 -10.98
C GLU A 52 2.18 4.39 -10.16
N ASP A 53 1.48 3.40 -10.69
CA ASP A 53 1.31 2.09 -10.03
C ASP A 53 2.67 1.39 -9.81
N VAL A 54 2.75 0.64 -8.72
CA VAL A 54 3.92 -0.20 -8.42
C VAL A 54 3.58 -1.65 -8.73
N VAL A 55 4.39 -2.28 -9.57
CA VAL A 55 4.30 -3.72 -9.88
C VAL A 55 5.38 -4.46 -9.11
N ILE A 56 4.99 -5.47 -8.34
CA ILE A 56 5.89 -6.35 -7.62
C ILE A 56 5.79 -7.74 -8.23
N ASN A 57 6.88 -8.24 -8.78
CA ASN A 57 6.96 -9.60 -9.30
C ASN A 57 7.73 -10.46 -8.29
N ALA A 58 7.03 -11.39 -7.64
CA ALA A 58 7.62 -12.33 -6.70
C ALA A 58 7.89 -13.68 -7.37
N PHE A 59 9.12 -13.83 -7.86
CA PHE A 59 9.64 -15.09 -8.41
C PHE A 59 10.14 -16.00 -7.28
N GLU A 60 10.47 -17.25 -7.62
CA GLU A 60 11.05 -18.22 -6.67
C GLU A 60 12.41 -17.73 -6.11
N GLU A 61 13.24 -17.11 -6.95
CA GLU A 61 14.62 -16.75 -6.61
C GLU A 61 14.82 -15.28 -6.22
N CYS A 62 13.91 -14.38 -6.60
CA CYS A 62 14.01 -12.95 -6.32
C CYS A 62 12.66 -12.25 -6.40
N VAL A 63 12.63 -11.00 -5.93
CA VAL A 63 11.48 -10.10 -6.09
C VAL A 63 11.92 -8.85 -6.83
N THR A 64 11.17 -8.44 -7.86
CA THR A 64 11.36 -7.11 -8.49
C THR A 64 10.26 -6.16 -8.05
N ILE A 65 10.63 -4.89 -7.87
CA ILE A 65 9.72 -3.77 -7.62
C ILE A 65 9.93 -2.80 -8.77
N GLU A 66 8.86 -2.52 -9.51
CA GLU A 66 8.87 -1.75 -10.74
C GLU A 66 7.86 -0.61 -10.67
N GLN A 67 8.28 0.58 -11.11
CA GLN A 67 7.43 1.76 -11.21
C GLN A 67 7.84 2.61 -12.40
N LEU A 68 6.87 3.13 -13.14
CA LEU A 68 7.13 4.06 -14.24
C LEU A 68 7.56 5.43 -13.69
N ASP A 69 8.66 5.99 -14.19
CA ASP A 69 8.99 7.40 -13.97
C ASP A 69 8.36 8.25 -15.09
N PRO A 70 7.31 9.06 -14.80
CA PRO A 70 6.61 9.84 -15.81
C PRO A 70 7.45 10.97 -16.41
N ARG A 71 8.61 11.29 -15.83
CA ARG A 71 9.51 12.32 -16.34
C ARG A 71 10.41 11.78 -17.45
N THR A 72 10.81 10.51 -17.35
CA THR A 72 11.70 9.85 -18.32
C THR A 72 10.97 8.88 -19.23
N ASP A 73 9.73 8.52 -18.91
CA ASP A 73 8.95 7.49 -19.59
C ASP A 73 9.66 6.12 -19.57
N GLU A 74 10.37 5.84 -18.47
CA GLU A 74 11.13 4.60 -18.25
C GLU A 74 10.70 3.90 -16.97
N VAL A 75 10.62 2.57 -17.01
CA VAL A 75 10.36 1.76 -15.81
C VAL A 75 11.63 1.66 -14.97
N GLN A 76 11.56 2.17 -13.74
CA GLN A 76 12.58 1.98 -12.72
C GLN A 76 12.37 0.63 -12.03
N LYS A 77 13.45 -0.12 -11.84
CA LYS A 77 13.41 -1.47 -11.26
C LYS A 77 14.41 -1.65 -10.13
N VAL A 78 13.94 -2.21 -9.03
CA VAL A 78 14.77 -2.69 -7.92
C VAL A 78 14.58 -4.19 -7.77
N THR A 79 15.68 -4.93 -7.68
CA THR A 79 15.66 -6.39 -7.43
C THR A 79 16.11 -6.68 -6.01
N LEU A 80 15.30 -7.44 -5.29
CA LEU A 80 15.54 -7.89 -3.93
C LEU A 80 15.78 -9.40 -3.94
N SER A 81 16.83 -9.83 -3.24
CA SER A 81 16.95 -11.23 -2.84
C SER A 81 15.88 -11.59 -1.80
N PRO A 82 15.55 -12.89 -1.62
CA PRO A 82 14.59 -13.32 -0.60
C PRO A 82 14.96 -12.86 0.82
N GLY A 83 16.26 -12.81 1.13
CA GLY A 83 16.76 -12.28 2.39
C GLY A 83 16.47 -10.79 2.56
N GLN A 84 16.71 -9.97 1.52
CA GLN A 84 16.42 -8.55 1.55
C GLN A 84 14.92 -8.25 1.66
N LEU A 85 14.06 -9.02 0.97
CA LEU A 85 12.61 -8.88 1.12
C LEU A 85 12.16 -9.17 2.55
N ARG A 86 12.65 -10.26 3.15
CA ARG A 86 12.35 -10.61 4.54
C ARG A 86 12.78 -9.50 5.50
N ASP A 87 14.00 -8.97 5.29
CA ASP A 87 14.54 -7.89 6.11
C ASP A 87 13.71 -6.60 5.95
N LEU A 88 13.24 -6.27 4.74
CA LEU A 88 12.34 -5.15 4.46
C LEU A 88 10.99 -5.30 5.17
N THR A 89 10.34 -6.46 5.04
CA THR A 89 9.05 -6.75 5.69
C THR A 89 9.14 -6.63 7.21
N ALA A 90 10.26 -7.07 7.80
CA ALA A 90 10.50 -6.88 9.22
C ALA A 90 10.69 -5.40 9.57
N ALA A 91 11.48 -4.67 8.79
CA ALA A 91 11.77 -3.25 9.02
C ALA A 91 10.53 -2.36 9.01
N LEU A 92 9.51 -2.69 8.20
CA LEU A 92 8.24 -1.92 8.13
C LEU A 92 7.50 -1.81 9.47
N ASN A 93 7.79 -2.69 10.44
CA ASN A 93 7.12 -2.75 11.74
C ASN A 93 8.04 -2.36 12.92
N LEU A 94 9.26 -1.89 12.66
CA LEU A 94 10.26 -1.58 13.68
C LEU A 94 10.49 -0.06 13.80
N PRO A 95 10.77 0.46 15.01
CA PRO A 95 11.18 1.85 15.16
C PRO A 95 12.59 2.09 14.58
N GLU A 96 13.03 3.33 14.60
CA GLU A 96 14.39 3.69 14.18
C GLU A 96 15.46 2.93 15.01
N GLY A 97 16.49 2.42 14.33
CA GLY A 97 17.56 1.66 14.99
C GLY A 97 18.38 0.78 14.04
N ILE A 98 19.31 0.03 14.64
CA ILE A 98 20.12 -0.97 13.94
C ILE A 98 19.62 -2.36 14.34
N TYR A 99 19.16 -3.13 13.36
CA TYR A 99 18.60 -4.45 13.57
C TYR A 99 19.42 -5.51 12.85
N ARG A 100 19.47 -6.69 13.45
CA ARG A 100 19.94 -7.91 12.80
C ARG A 100 18.90 -8.98 13.06
N LEU A 101 18.24 -9.44 11.99
CA LEU A 101 17.40 -10.62 12.11
C LEU A 101 18.29 -11.82 12.48
N ARG A 102 17.89 -12.55 13.52
CA ARG A 102 18.49 -13.86 13.80
C ARG A 102 17.83 -14.85 12.85
N SER A 103 18.63 -15.64 12.14
CA SER A 103 18.11 -16.87 11.55
C SER A 103 17.56 -17.73 12.69
N GLU A 104 16.33 -18.21 12.57
CA GLU A 104 15.91 -19.33 13.39
C GLU A 104 16.71 -20.53 12.88
N ASP A 105 17.78 -20.89 13.60
CA ASP A 105 18.42 -22.17 13.42
C ASP A 105 17.39 -23.25 13.79
N ASN A 106 16.80 -23.91 12.78
CA ASN A 106 15.98 -25.10 12.94
C ASN A 106 16.71 -26.30 12.34
#